data_AF-A0A395HHV8-F1
#
_entry.id   AF-A0A395HHV8-F1
#
_cell.length_a   1.000
_cell.length_b   1.000
_cell.length_c   1.000
_cell.angle_alpha   90.00
_cell.angle_beta   90.00
_cell.angle_gamma   90.00
#
_symmetry.space_group_name_H-M   'P 1'
#
loop_
_entity.id
_entity.type
_entity.pdbx_description
1 polymer ?
#
loop_
_entity_poly.entity_id
_entity_poly.type
_entity_poly.pdbx_seq_one_letter_code
_entity_poly.pdbx_strand_id
1 'polypeptide(L)'
;MPWSQAITREGFSSDPAGKRAVENSDFVRGQFQHYGVTFDERQFSGWRMQNTVPPRILELKAQLHREWLNACTPEQLDPELIIEKYFGSKRQPDCTITTTVVGIPFPPSSQFRAGQMRDAASKVVGLHQETGSGPSTQMVFMGWDKDAVGRAAKGHAAKEKQELRAAEEKREYERAQLHANYCRQARKVVSPVGSYIVDSAEIEREWPDLAKDLCLDIHETEKPGTFEAEFDFGVLEGVMIVCADQAALEQYSSRADRAYEKYWADEEKVDDNDYENISDLDDADEDKRPRAGSKRKAPAPQHRGGSKKHKAASVLAYRLKMRSCETGESEINYHSENGTIEFKDGRYASFVAKANMWFVGRGVKFTARKVSDTPSSRGKEWASYSERQSETERVNRWH
;
A
#
# COMPACT_ATOMS: atom_id res chain seq x y z
N MET A 1 14.46 -6.67 28.89
CA MET A 1 13.00 -6.78 28.70
C MET A 1 12.33 -5.61 29.41
N PRO A 2 11.38 -4.90 28.79
CA PRO A 2 10.66 -3.82 29.44
C PRO A 2 9.62 -4.37 30.43
N TRP A 3 9.56 -3.74 31.60
CA TRP A 3 8.72 -4.11 32.77
C TRP A 3 7.22 -4.24 32.43
N SER A 4 6.75 -3.58 31.37
CA SER A 4 5.36 -3.58 30.90
C SER A 4 4.86 -4.94 30.38
N GLN A 5 5.76 -5.84 29.96
CA GLN A 5 5.36 -7.19 29.53
C GLN A 5 5.27 -8.19 30.68
N ALA A 6 5.80 -7.89 31.87
CA ALA A 6 5.78 -8.82 33.00
C ALA A 6 4.45 -8.78 33.77
N ILE A 7 3.81 -7.61 33.89
CA ILE A 7 2.60 -7.45 34.72
C ILE A 7 1.33 -7.91 33.99
N THR A 8 1.28 -7.82 32.66
CA THR A 8 0.09 -8.22 31.89
C THR A 8 0.06 -9.73 31.62
N ARG A 9 1.21 -10.42 31.72
CA ARG A 9 1.33 -11.84 31.37
C ARG A 9 0.96 -12.78 32.52
N GLU A 10 1.00 -12.31 33.76
CA GLU A 10 0.56 -13.07 34.91
C GLU A 10 -0.74 -12.46 35.45
N GLY A 11 -1.89 -13.04 35.07
CA GLY A 11 -3.25 -12.62 35.44
C GLY A 11 -3.57 -12.74 36.93
N PHE A 12 -2.83 -12.04 37.79
CA PHE A 12 -2.89 -12.16 39.25
C PHE A 12 -4.10 -11.48 39.90
N SER A 13 -4.89 -10.70 39.16
CA SER A 13 -5.92 -9.86 39.80
C SER A 13 -7.26 -10.56 40.07
N SER A 14 -7.54 -11.72 39.46
CA SER A 14 -8.87 -12.36 39.56
C SER A 14 -8.88 -13.84 39.98
N ASP A 15 -7.73 -14.51 40.06
CA ASP A 15 -7.63 -15.90 40.50
C ASP A 15 -7.47 -16.00 42.04
N PRO A 16 -8.31 -16.78 42.76
CA PRO A 16 -8.14 -17.07 44.18
C PRO A 16 -6.75 -17.60 44.57
N ALA A 17 -6.07 -18.31 43.66
CA ALA A 17 -4.70 -18.79 43.87
C ALA A 17 -3.68 -17.64 43.86
N GLY A 18 -3.89 -16.65 42.98
CA GLY A 18 -3.07 -15.43 42.92
C GLY A 18 -3.20 -14.58 44.18
N LYS A 19 -4.40 -14.47 44.75
CA LYS A 19 -4.62 -13.77 46.04
C LYS A 19 -3.90 -14.45 47.21
N ARG A 20 -3.92 -15.79 47.29
CA ARG A 20 -3.19 -16.53 48.34
C ARG A 20 -1.67 -16.41 48.21
N ALA A 21 -1.15 -16.28 47.00
CA ALA A 21 0.29 -16.11 46.77
C ALA A 21 0.79 -14.73 47.22
N VAL A 22 -0.01 -13.67 47.06
CA VAL A 22 0.31 -12.31 47.53
C VAL A 22 0.21 -12.19 49.07
N GLU A 23 -0.59 -13.04 49.71
CA GLU A 23 -0.67 -13.16 51.17
C GLU A 23 0.50 -13.94 51.78
N ASN A 24 1.31 -14.63 50.97
CA ASN A 24 2.51 -15.32 51.42
C ASN A 24 3.69 -14.35 51.45
N SER A 25 4.14 -14.00 52.65
CA SER A 25 5.25 -13.07 52.90
C SER A 25 6.56 -13.48 52.19
N ASP A 26 6.78 -14.78 52.02
CA ASP A 26 8.02 -15.30 51.46
C ASP A 26 8.04 -15.18 49.93
N PHE A 27 6.86 -15.24 49.29
CA PHE A 27 6.73 -15.00 47.86
C PHE A 27 7.02 -13.54 47.51
N VAL A 28 6.40 -12.60 48.23
CA VAL A 28 6.62 -11.16 48.06
C VAL A 28 8.09 -10.80 48.32
N ARG A 29 8.70 -11.40 49.34
CA ARG A 29 10.13 -11.28 49.65
C ARG A 29 11.01 -11.78 48.51
N GLY A 30 10.71 -12.96 47.98
CA GLY A 30 11.43 -13.57 46.86
C GLY A 30 11.37 -12.70 45.60
N GLN A 31 10.22 -12.06 45.32
CA GLN A 31 10.09 -11.13 44.20
C GLN A 31 10.97 -9.88 44.39
N PHE A 32 10.93 -9.23 45.56
CA PHE A 32 11.78 -8.06 45.81
C PHE A 32 13.29 -8.37 45.71
N GLN A 33 13.72 -9.52 46.24
CA GLN A 33 15.10 -9.98 46.12
C GLN A 33 15.47 -10.30 44.66
N HIS A 34 14.58 -10.95 43.92
CA HIS A 34 14.78 -11.26 42.49
C HIS A 34 15.01 -9.98 41.66
N TYR A 35 14.31 -8.89 41.98
CA TYR A 35 14.49 -7.60 41.32
C TYR A 35 15.60 -6.72 41.94
N GLY A 36 16.41 -7.24 42.86
CA GLY A 36 17.55 -6.53 43.46
C GLY A 36 17.16 -5.37 44.38
N VAL A 37 15.92 -5.35 44.89
CA VAL A 37 15.45 -4.32 45.81
C VAL A 37 15.97 -4.64 47.21
N THR A 38 16.81 -3.76 47.77
CA THR A 38 17.27 -3.87 49.15
C THR A 38 16.19 -3.36 50.12
N PHE A 39 15.88 -4.15 51.16
CA PHE A 39 14.94 -3.79 52.22
C PHE A 39 15.45 -4.27 53.58
N ASP A 40 14.97 -3.65 54.66
CA ASP A 40 15.28 -4.05 56.04
C ASP A 40 14.33 -5.17 56.48
N GLU A 41 14.87 -6.32 56.91
CA GLU A 41 14.08 -7.47 57.36
C GLU A 41 13.14 -7.16 58.54
N ARG A 42 13.46 -6.13 59.34
CA ARG A 42 12.61 -5.67 60.45
C ARG A 42 11.30 -5.05 59.99
N GLN A 43 11.20 -4.66 58.72
CA GLN A 43 9.97 -4.13 58.12
C GLN A 43 8.94 -5.24 57.82
N PHE A 44 9.34 -6.52 57.90
CA PHE A 44 8.48 -7.68 57.65
C PHE A 44 7.97 -8.38 58.93
N SER A 45 8.34 -7.90 60.14
CA SER A 45 7.88 -8.51 61.40
C SER A 45 6.57 -7.88 61.91
N GLY A 46 5.43 -8.50 61.61
CA GLY A 46 4.12 -8.10 62.11
C GLY A 46 2.99 -8.83 61.38
N TRP A 47 2.20 -9.65 62.11
CA TRP A 47 1.12 -10.51 61.58
C TRP A 47 -0.05 -9.76 60.92
N ARG A 48 -0.01 -8.43 60.92
CA ARG A 48 -0.88 -7.59 60.09
C ARG A 48 0.02 -6.79 59.17
N MET A 49 0.26 -7.33 57.99
CA MET A 49 0.94 -6.63 56.91
C MET A 49 0.13 -5.39 56.50
N GLN A 50 0.38 -4.27 57.16
CA GLN A 50 0.22 -2.98 56.51
C GLN A 50 1.33 -2.93 55.47
N ASN A 51 1.06 -3.51 54.29
CA ASN A 51 1.91 -3.51 53.09
C ASN A 51 2.11 -2.07 52.61
N THR A 52 2.88 -1.30 53.37
CA THR A 52 3.23 0.07 53.02
C THR A 52 4.42 -0.02 52.09
N VAL A 53 4.14 0.07 50.79
CA VAL A 53 5.18 0.07 49.75
C VAL A 53 6.15 1.22 50.05
N PRO A 54 7.47 0.95 50.16
CA PRO A 54 8.47 1.99 50.42
C PRO A 54 8.32 3.17 49.44
N PRO A 55 8.40 4.44 49.90
CA PRO A 55 8.21 5.62 49.05
C PRO A 55 9.06 5.61 47.77
N ARG A 56 10.32 5.17 47.87
CA ARG A 56 11.24 5.05 46.74
C ARG A 56 10.73 4.13 45.61
N ILE A 57 10.01 3.05 45.95
CA ILE A 57 9.44 2.14 44.94
C ILE A 57 8.25 2.80 44.24
N LEU A 58 7.44 3.57 44.98
CA LEU A 58 6.35 4.35 44.39
C LEU A 58 6.88 5.45 43.47
N GLU A 59 7.97 6.13 43.87
CA GLU A 59 8.67 7.11 43.04
C GLU A 59 9.23 6.47 41.77
N LEU A 60 9.91 5.33 41.89
CA LEU A 60 10.46 4.60 40.73
C LEU A 60 9.35 4.15 39.78
N LYS A 61 8.24 3.63 40.32
CA LYS A 61 7.07 3.26 39.50
C LYS A 61 6.49 4.46 38.76
N ALA A 62 6.35 5.61 39.44
CA ALA A 62 5.87 6.84 38.82
C ALA A 62 6.83 7.35 37.73
N GLN A 63 8.14 7.25 37.97
CA GLN A 63 9.16 7.58 36.98
C GLN A 63 9.05 6.70 35.74
N LEU A 64 9.02 5.37 35.92
CA LEU A 64 8.92 4.42 34.80
C LEU A 64 7.62 4.59 34.01
N HIS A 65 6.49 4.85 34.69
CA HIS A 65 5.22 5.15 34.04
C HIS A 65 5.32 6.41 33.16
N ARG A 66 5.95 7.46 33.67
CA ARG A 66 6.16 8.72 32.93
C ARG A 66 7.10 8.51 31.74
N GLU A 67 8.18 7.77 31.91
CA GLU A 67 9.10 7.42 30.81
C GLU A 67 8.39 6.60 29.73
N TRP A 68 7.56 5.64 30.13
CA TRP A 68 6.75 4.85 29.20
C TRP A 68 5.73 5.71 28.46
N LEU A 69 4.96 6.56 29.16
CA LEU A 69 4.03 7.50 28.53
C LEU A 69 4.74 8.41 27.53
N ASN A 70 5.92 8.93 27.88
CA ASN A 70 6.70 9.80 27.00
C ASN A 70 7.17 9.07 25.74
N ALA A 71 7.50 7.79 25.82
CA ALA A 71 7.90 6.96 24.68
C ALA A 71 6.73 6.59 23.74
N CYS A 72 5.49 6.51 24.25
CA CYS A 72 4.32 6.18 23.45
C CYS A 72 3.85 7.35 22.57
N THR A 73 3.39 7.07 21.35
CA THR A 73 2.69 8.08 20.54
C THR A 73 1.22 8.19 20.98
N PRO A 74 0.54 9.32 20.74
CA PRO A 74 -0.87 9.47 21.13
C PRO A 74 -1.79 8.40 20.54
N GLU A 75 -1.47 7.86 19.37
CA GLU A 75 -2.26 6.82 18.70
C GLU A 75 -2.24 5.48 19.46
N GLN A 76 -1.20 5.26 20.27
CA GLN A 76 -1.00 4.05 21.08
C GLN A 76 -1.64 4.13 22.47
N LEU A 77 -2.09 5.32 22.87
CA LEU A 77 -2.62 5.58 24.21
C LEU A 77 -4.15 5.67 24.18
N ASP A 78 -4.77 5.29 25.29
CA ASP A 78 -6.18 5.60 25.52
C ASP A 78 -6.34 7.10 25.88
N PRO A 79 -7.54 7.66 25.76
CA PRO A 79 -7.77 9.08 26.06
C PRO A 79 -7.32 9.49 27.47
N GLU A 80 -7.51 8.64 28.46
CA GLU A 80 -7.06 8.83 29.84
C GLU A 80 -5.56 9.06 29.95
N LEU A 81 -4.76 8.20 29.32
CA LEU A 81 -3.31 8.25 29.37
C LEU A 81 -2.75 9.39 28.50
N ILE A 82 -3.46 9.79 27.43
CA ILE A 82 -3.14 11.01 26.68
C ILE A 82 -3.30 12.24 27.59
N ILE A 83 -4.41 12.33 28.33
CA ILE A 83 -4.62 13.42 29.28
C ILE A 83 -3.52 13.41 30.35
N GLU A 84 -3.20 12.25 30.92
CA GLU A 84 -2.14 12.13 31.92
C GLU A 84 -0.78 12.60 31.38
N LYS A 85 -0.44 12.19 30.17
CA LYS A 85 0.81 12.53 29.50
C LYS A 85 0.98 14.04 29.30
N TYR A 86 -0.05 14.73 28.80
CA TYR A 86 0.08 16.13 28.39
C TYR A 86 -0.39 17.14 29.45
N PHE A 87 -1.32 16.76 30.32
CA PHE A 87 -1.99 17.69 31.23
C PHE A 87 -1.96 17.23 32.69
N GLY A 88 -1.30 16.11 32.98
CA GLY A 88 -1.22 15.53 34.31
C GLY A 88 -2.47 14.73 34.67
N SER A 89 -2.50 14.19 35.88
CA SER A 89 -3.59 13.30 36.29
C SER A 89 -4.92 14.07 36.42
N LYS A 90 -6.05 13.38 36.19
CA LYS A 90 -7.40 13.98 36.35
C LYS A 90 -7.63 14.63 37.73
N ARG A 91 -6.95 14.13 38.78
CA ARG A 91 -7.08 14.64 40.16
C ARG A 91 -6.11 15.78 40.47
N GLN A 92 -5.06 15.92 39.67
CA GLN A 92 -4.00 16.89 39.85
C GLN A 92 -3.53 17.35 38.46
N PRO A 93 -4.35 18.17 37.77
CA PRO A 93 -3.94 18.77 36.51
C PRO A 93 -2.72 19.66 36.74
N ASP A 94 -1.81 19.65 35.77
CA ASP A 94 -0.56 20.39 35.83
C ASP A 94 -0.34 21.18 34.54
N CYS A 95 -0.54 22.49 34.64
CA CYS A 95 -0.38 23.40 33.51
C CYS A 95 1.09 23.68 33.14
N THR A 96 2.05 23.19 33.93
CA THR A 96 3.48 23.32 33.63
C THR A 96 3.98 22.23 32.69
N ILE A 97 3.27 21.10 32.57
CA ILE A 97 3.63 20.00 31.66
C ILE A 97 3.54 20.46 30.21
N THR A 98 2.40 21.06 29.84
CA THR A 98 2.18 21.58 28.49
C THR A 98 1.63 23.00 28.56
N THR A 99 2.39 23.94 28.00
CA THR A 99 2.02 25.36 27.93
C THR A 99 1.42 25.75 26.58
N THR A 100 1.47 24.85 25.59
CA THR A 100 0.97 25.07 24.23
C THR A 100 -0.29 24.24 23.97
N VAL A 101 -0.99 24.54 22.86
CA VAL A 101 -2.14 23.74 22.43
C VAL A 101 -1.66 22.41 21.85
N VAL A 102 -2.26 21.31 22.30
CA VAL A 102 -2.03 19.95 21.79
C VAL A 102 -3.16 19.57 20.85
N GLY A 103 -2.84 19.06 19.65
CA GLY A 103 -3.82 18.53 18.72
C GLY A 103 -3.65 17.02 18.56
N ILE A 104 -4.73 16.25 18.80
CA ILE A 104 -4.74 14.80 18.60
C ILE A 104 -5.51 14.47 17.33
N PRO A 105 -4.86 13.87 16.31
CA PRO A 105 -5.51 13.57 15.04
C PRO A 105 -6.38 12.32 15.12
N PHE A 106 -7.49 12.34 14.39
CA PHE A 106 -8.37 11.19 14.18
C PHE A 106 -8.84 11.14 12.72
N PRO A 107 -9.15 9.95 12.19
CA PRO A 107 -9.84 9.84 10.91
C PRO A 107 -11.16 10.62 10.93
N PRO A 108 -11.59 11.25 9.82
CA PRO A 108 -12.83 12.03 9.76
C PRO A 108 -14.08 11.25 10.18
N SER A 109 -14.09 9.93 9.91
CA SER A 109 -15.17 9.01 10.28
C SER A 109 -15.14 8.58 11.76
N SER A 110 -14.05 8.82 12.50
CA SER A 110 -13.85 8.30 13.86
C SER A 110 -14.52 9.16 14.95
N GLN A 111 -15.83 9.37 14.82
CA GLN A 111 -16.59 10.18 15.78
C GLN A 111 -16.56 9.62 17.20
N PHE A 112 -16.53 8.28 17.34
CA PHE A 112 -16.50 7.62 18.64
C PHE A 112 -15.20 7.92 19.41
N ARG A 113 -14.02 7.69 18.80
CA ARG A 113 -12.72 7.94 19.47
C ARG A 113 -12.51 9.42 19.74
N ALA A 114 -12.86 10.29 18.79
CA ALA A 114 -12.82 11.74 19.00
C ALA A 114 -13.77 12.16 20.14
N GLY A 115 -14.95 11.56 20.24
CA GLY A 115 -15.89 11.75 21.35
C GLY A 115 -15.28 11.35 22.70
N GLN A 116 -14.69 10.17 22.81
CA GLN A 116 -14.02 9.72 24.04
C GLN A 116 -12.88 10.66 24.46
N MET A 117 -12.11 11.18 23.50
CA MET A 117 -11.06 12.17 23.77
C MET A 117 -11.63 13.47 24.34
N ARG A 118 -12.71 14.00 23.76
CA ARG A 118 -13.40 15.18 24.29
C ARG A 118 -13.97 14.94 25.68
N ASP A 119 -14.58 13.78 25.90
CA ASP A 119 -15.14 13.41 27.20
C ASP A 119 -14.04 13.30 28.27
N ALA A 120 -12.89 12.71 27.93
CA ALA A 120 -11.75 12.64 28.82
C ALA A 120 -11.20 14.04 29.16
N ALA A 121 -11.04 14.91 28.16
CA ALA A 121 -10.59 16.29 28.34
C ALA A 121 -11.55 17.13 29.19
N SER A 122 -12.87 16.97 28.99
CA SER A 122 -13.90 17.72 29.72
C SER A 122 -13.90 17.46 31.23
N LYS A 123 -13.33 16.34 31.68
CA LYS A 123 -13.21 15.96 33.09
C LYS A 123 -12.04 16.67 33.79
N VAL A 124 -11.17 17.36 33.05
CA VAL A 124 -10.02 18.07 33.59
C VAL A 124 -10.39 19.54 33.83
N VAL A 125 -10.35 19.98 35.08
CA VAL A 125 -10.72 21.35 35.45
C VAL A 125 -9.78 22.36 34.79
N GLY A 126 -10.36 23.34 34.09
CA GLY A 126 -9.61 24.42 33.42
C GLY A 126 -9.04 24.04 32.05
N LEU A 127 -9.17 22.79 31.61
CA LEU A 127 -8.72 22.38 30.27
C LEU A 127 -9.81 22.70 29.24
N HIS A 128 -9.45 23.43 28.20
CA HIS A 128 -10.33 23.72 27.07
C HIS A 128 -10.09 22.73 25.94
N GLN A 129 -11.17 22.36 25.24
CA GLN A 129 -11.10 21.53 24.05
C GLN A 129 -11.99 22.07 22.93
N GLU A 130 -11.54 21.92 21.69
CA GLU A 130 -12.34 22.20 20.50
C GLU A 130 -11.92 21.27 19.36
N THR A 131 -12.85 20.91 18.48
CA THR A 131 -12.56 20.04 17.33
C THR A 131 -12.43 20.89 16.07
N GLY A 132 -11.30 20.75 15.38
CA GLY A 132 -11.14 21.23 14.01
C GLY A 132 -11.32 20.09 13.04
N SER A 133 -12.12 20.28 11.99
CA SER A 133 -12.31 19.27 10.93
C SER A 133 -11.76 19.82 9.63
N GLY A 134 -10.84 19.09 9.00
CA GLY A 134 -10.34 19.40 7.67
C GLY A 134 -10.62 18.27 6.67
N PRO A 135 -10.03 18.33 5.46
CA PRO A 135 -10.38 17.44 4.36
C PRO A 135 -10.09 15.96 4.62
N SER A 136 -8.98 15.66 5.30
CA SER A 136 -8.52 14.28 5.53
C SER A 136 -8.44 13.90 7.01
N THR A 137 -8.50 14.86 7.93
CA THR A 137 -8.43 14.59 9.37
C THR A 137 -9.41 15.45 10.16
N GLN A 138 -9.84 14.92 11.30
CA GLN A 138 -10.36 15.76 12.39
C GLN A 138 -9.33 15.78 13.51
N MET A 139 -9.21 16.89 14.21
CA MET A 139 -8.25 17.07 15.28
C MET A 139 -8.95 17.60 16.52
N VAL A 140 -8.77 16.92 17.65
CA VAL A 140 -9.21 17.42 18.96
C VAL A 140 -8.08 18.24 19.56
N PHE A 141 -8.27 19.56 19.59
CA PHE A 141 -7.33 20.50 20.19
C PHE A 141 -7.63 20.66 21.67
N MET A 142 -6.59 20.70 22.50
CA MET A 142 -6.68 20.83 23.95
C MET A 142 -5.61 21.79 24.47
N GLY A 143 -5.95 22.57 25.50
CA GLY A 143 -5.01 23.49 26.12
C GLY A 143 -5.64 24.35 27.21
N TRP A 144 -4.81 25.09 27.93
CA TRP A 144 -5.24 25.94 29.06
C TRP A 144 -5.78 27.31 28.64
N ASP A 145 -5.45 27.77 27.42
CA ASP A 145 -5.96 29.01 26.83
C ASP A 145 -7.08 28.69 25.84
N LYS A 146 -8.32 29.07 26.20
CA LYS A 146 -9.52 28.87 25.40
C LYS A 146 -9.40 29.52 24.01
N ASP A 147 -8.86 30.73 23.93
CA ASP A 147 -8.77 31.47 22.67
C ASP A 147 -7.70 30.86 21.77
N ALA A 148 -6.59 30.38 22.34
CA ALA A 148 -5.58 29.64 21.58
C ALA A 148 -6.14 28.33 21.01
N VAL A 149 -6.87 27.55 21.82
CA VAL A 149 -7.53 26.31 21.37
C VAL A 149 -8.52 26.59 20.24
N GLY A 150 -9.37 27.60 20.40
CA GLY A 150 -10.36 27.93 19.37
C GLY A 150 -9.76 28.48 18.08
N ARG A 151 -8.65 29.24 18.15
CA ARG A 151 -7.91 29.65 16.96
C ARG A 151 -7.32 28.44 16.23
N ALA A 152 -6.74 27.50 16.96
CA ALA A 152 -6.15 26.29 16.38
C ALA A 152 -7.22 25.44 15.66
N ALA A 153 -8.36 25.18 16.32
CA ALA A 153 -9.46 24.41 15.75
C ALA A 153 -10.03 25.05 14.47
N LYS A 154 -10.28 26.36 14.48
CA LYS A 154 -10.78 27.11 13.31
C LYS A 154 -9.76 27.17 12.16
N GLY A 155 -8.47 27.23 12.48
CA GLY A 155 -7.39 27.26 11.50
C GLY A 155 -7.07 25.91 10.86
N HIS A 156 -7.48 24.79 11.48
CA HIS A 156 -7.09 23.44 11.08
C HIS A 156 -7.41 23.14 9.62
N ALA A 157 -8.66 23.36 9.19
CA ALA A 157 -9.10 23.05 7.83
C ALA A 157 -8.29 23.77 6.75
N ALA A 158 -7.98 25.06 6.98
CA ALA A 158 -7.22 25.87 6.03
C ALA A 158 -5.75 25.44 6.00
N LYS A 159 -5.16 25.18 7.17
CA LYS A 159 -3.79 24.69 7.31
C LYS A 159 -3.61 23.33 6.64
N GLU A 160 -4.44 22.35 6.96
CA GLU A 160 -4.38 21.01 6.35
C GLU A 160 -4.55 21.08 4.83
N LYS A 161 -5.51 21.89 4.34
CA LYS A 161 -5.69 22.08 2.90
C LYS A 161 -4.46 22.68 2.22
N GLN A 162 -3.76 23.61 2.88
CA GLN A 162 -2.52 24.19 2.36
C GLN A 162 -1.39 23.17 2.35
N GLU A 163 -1.25 22.38 3.41
CA GLU A 163 -0.24 21.32 3.52
C GLU A 163 -0.45 20.23 2.47
N LEU A 164 -1.69 19.78 2.25
CA LEU A 164 -2.04 18.81 1.22
C LEU A 164 -1.70 19.34 -0.19
N ARG A 165 -2.04 20.59 -0.50
CA ARG A 165 -1.69 21.22 -1.78
C ARG A 165 -0.18 21.33 -1.97
N ALA A 166 0.55 21.76 -0.95
CA ALA A 166 2.00 21.86 -1.00
C ALA A 166 2.65 20.47 -1.22
N ALA A 167 2.11 19.43 -0.59
CA ALA A 167 2.56 18.05 -0.80
C ALA A 167 2.28 17.55 -2.22
N GLU A 168 1.09 17.83 -2.76
CA GLU A 168 0.71 17.49 -4.14
C GLU A 168 1.57 18.21 -5.17
N GLU A 169 1.78 19.53 -5.01
CA GLU A 169 2.65 20.34 -5.87
C GLU A 169 4.10 19.83 -5.83
N LYS A 170 4.61 19.50 -4.63
CA LYS A 170 5.94 18.93 -4.47
C LYS A 170 6.05 17.56 -5.18
N ARG A 171 5.05 16.69 -5.02
CA ARG A 171 5.02 15.38 -5.69
C ARG A 171 5.04 15.52 -7.21
N GLU A 172 4.19 16.39 -7.76
CA GLU A 172 4.14 16.60 -9.21
C GLU A 172 5.43 17.25 -9.73
N TYR A 173 6.03 18.15 -8.96
CA TYR A 173 7.34 18.70 -9.31
C TYR A 173 8.43 17.62 -9.40
N GLU A 174 8.52 16.72 -8.43
CA GLU A 174 9.48 15.61 -8.44
C GLU A 174 9.22 14.65 -9.60
N ARG A 175 7.96 14.28 -9.84
CA ARG A 175 7.52 13.45 -10.98
C ARG A 175 7.84 14.08 -12.33
N ALA A 176 7.58 15.38 -12.48
CA ALA A 176 7.91 16.14 -13.67
C ALA A 176 9.44 16.21 -13.88
N GLN A 177 10.23 16.34 -12.81
CA GLN A 177 11.69 16.28 -12.91
C GLN A 177 12.19 14.91 -13.38
N LEU A 178 11.64 13.80 -12.87
CA LEU A 178 12.01 12.46 -13.33
C LEU A 178 11.78 12.31 -14.83
N HIS A 179 10.59 12.71 -15.31
CA HIS A 179 10.28 12.66 -16.74
C HIS A 179 11.14 13.61 -17.58
N ALA A 180 11.44 14.81 -17.08
CA ALA A 180 12.31 15.78 -17.76
C ALA A 180 13.77 15.28 -17.83
N ASN A 181 14.26 14.64 -16.76
CA ASN A 181 15.57 13.98 -16.72
C ASN A 181 15.64 12.88 -17.76
N TYR A 182 14.63 12.01 -17.80
CA TYR A 182 14.49 10.99 -18.83
C TYR A 182 14.53 11.60 -20.23
N CYS A 183 13.69 12.60 -20.52
CA CYS A 183 13.64 13.26 -21.82
C CYS A 183 14.98 13.86 -22.27
N ARG A 184 15.82 14.31 -21.33
CA ARG A 184 17.16 14.84 -21.61
C ARG A 184 18.18 13.75 -21.93
N GLN A 185 18.02 12.57 -21.34
CA GLN A 185 18.97 11.45 -21.46
C GLN A 185 18.54 10.38 -22.47
N ALA A 186 17.28 10.41 -22.90
CA ALA A 186 16.66 9.41 -23.74
C ALA A 186 17.53 9.09 -24.97
N ARG A 187 17.80 7.80 -25.16
CA ARG A 187 18.65 7.31 -26.26
C ARG A 187 17.92 7.44 -27.59
N LYS A 188 18.67 7.34 -28.69
CA LYS A 188 18.11 7.30 -30.06
C LYS A 188 17.25 6.07 -30.35
N VAL A 189 17.29 5.04 -29.49
CA VAL A 189 16.49 3.82 -29.67
C VAL A 189 15.11 4.09 -29.11
N VAL A 190 14.12 4.00 -29.98
CA VAL A 190 12.76 4.45 -29.70
C VAL A 190 11.88 3.22 -29.51
N SER A 191 11.53 2.94 -28.25
CA SER A 191 10.75 1.77 -27.85
C SER A 191 9.77 2.13 -26.72
N PRO A 192 8.56 1.51 -26.69
CA PRO A 192 7.64 1.66 -25.57
C PRO A 192 8.13 0.94 -24.30
N VAL A 193 9.14 0.07 -24.37
CA VAL A 193 9.70 -0.66 -23.21
C VAL A 193 10.29 0.30 -22.19
N GLY A 194 9.94 0.14 -20.91
CA GLY A 194 10.45 0.95 -19.81
C GLY A 194 9.42 1.21 -18.70
N SER A 195 9.81 2.00 -17.71
CA SER A 195 8.96 2.37 -16.57
C SER A 195 8.27 3.70 -16.81
N TYR A 196 7.00 3.77 -16.40
CA TYR A 196 6.14 4.94 -16.54
C TYR A 196 5.49 5.28 -15.20
N ILE A 197 5.43 6.58 -14.93
CA ILE A 197 4.53 7.14 -13.91
C ILE A 197 3.17 7.39 -14.55
N VAL A 198 2.11 7.03 -13.84
CA VAL A 198 0.73 7.08 -14.34
C VAL A 198 -0.10 8.09 -13.52
N ASP A 199 -0.97 8.83 -14.21
CA ASP A 199 -1.91 9.79 -13.62
C ASP A 199 -3.34 9.42 -14.08
N SER A 200 -4.30 9.37 -13.15
CA SER A 200 -5.69 8.99 -13.43
C SER A 200 -6.67 9.74 -12.54
N ALA A 201 -7.32 10.77 -13.10
CA ALA A 201 -8.25 11.62 -12.36
C ALA A 201 -9.47 10.86 -11.79
N GLU A 202 -9.83 9.72 -12.39
CA GLU A 202 -10.92 8.88 -11.89
C GLU A 202 -10.50 8.14 -10.62
N ILE A 203 -9.31 7.55 -10.62
CA ILE A 203 -8.77 6.85 -9.44
C ILE A 203 -8.41 7.84 -8.34
N GLU A 204 -7.82 8.99 -8.67
CA GLU A 204 -7.50 10.06 -7.72
C GLU A 204 -8.72 10.62 -7.00
N ARG A 205 -9.88 10.66 -7.68
CA ARG A 205 -11.11 11.16 -7.08
C ARG A 205 -11.73 10.17 -6.10
N GLU A 206 -11.79 8.90 -6.47
CA GLU A 206 -12.47 7.87 -5.66
C GLU A 206 -11.53 7.29 -4.58
N TRP A 207 -10.23 7.19 -4.85
CA TRP A 207 -9.21 6.64 -3.94
C TRP A 207 -7.96 7.54 -3.85
N PRO A 208 -8.08 8.78 -3.33
CA PRO A 208 -6.99 9.76 -3.30
C PRO A 208 -5.74 9.26 -2.55
N ASP A 209 -5.92 8.40 -1.54
CA ASP A 209 -4.80 7.86 -0.77
C ASP A 209 -4.03 6.76 -1.50
N LEU A 210 -4.69 5.99 -2.37
CA LEU A 210 -4.08 4.92 -3.16
C LEU A 210 -3.59 5.43 -4.52
N ALA A 211 -4.09 6.57 -5.00
CA ALA A 211 -3.71 7.17 -6.27
C ALA A 211 -2.35 7.87 -6.27
N LYS A 212 -1.52 7.64 -5.25
CA LYS A 212 -0.30 8.45 -5.03
C LYS A 212 0.84 8.08 -5.98
N ASP A 213 1.04 6.79 -6.20
CA ASP A 213 2.24 6.28 -6.88
C ASP A 213 1.88 5.30 -8.00
N LEU A 214 0.87 5.65 -8.81
CA LEU A 214 0.46 4.79 -9.93
C LEU A 214 1.61 4.62 -10.93
N CYS A 215 1.88 3.38 -11.33
CA CYS A 215 2.97 3.04 -12.20
C CYS A 215 2.60 1.97 -13.24
N LEU A 216 3.42 1.91 -14.29
CA LEU A 216 3.32 0.93 -15.35
C LEU A 216 4.73 0.59 -15.84
N ASP A 217 5.08 -0.68 -15.87
CA ASP A 217 6.33 -1.19 -16.41
C ASP A 217 6.03 -1.99 -17.67
N ILE A 218 6.55 -1.54 -18.82
CA ILE A 218 6.36 -2.20 -20.12
C ILE A 218 7.61 -3.01 -20.47
N HIS A 219 7.45 -4.30 -20.72
CA HIS A 219 8.48 -5.26 -21.09
C HIS A 219 8.32 -5.70 -22.55
N GLU A 220 9.46 -6.02 -23.18
CA GLU A 220 9.47 -6.67 -24.49
C GLU A 220 9.12 -8.16 -24.33
N THR A 221 8.36 -8.70 -25.28
CA THR A 221 8.08 -10.14 -25.36
C THR A 221 8.93 -10.78 -26.45
N GLU A 222 8.93 -12.10 -26.54
CA GLU A 222 9.58 -12.83 -27.64
C GLU A 222 9.02 -12.46 -29.03
N LYS A 223 7.79 -11.92 -29.09
CA LYS A 223 7.12 -11.55 -30.34
C LYS A 223 7.30 -10.05 -30.61
N PRO A 224 8.02 -9.66 -31.68
CA PRO A 224 8.21 -8.25 -32.02
C PRO A 224 6.88 -7.50 -32.17
N GLY A 225 6.80 -6.32 -31.55
CA GLY A 225 5.59 -5.48 -31.57
C GLY A 225 4.47 -5.93 -30.63
N THR A 226 4.73 -6.97 -29.82
CA THR A 226 3.88 -7.36 -28.68
C THR A 226 4.65 -7.08 -27.40
N PHE A 227 4.00 -6.40 -26.48
CA PHE A 227 4.56 -6.02 -25.19
C PHE A 227 3.66 -6.57 -24.09
N GLU A 228 4.26 -6.86 -22.96
CA GLU A 228 3.53 -7.14 -21.73
C GLU A 228 3.88 -6.04 -20.76
N ALA A 229 2.91 -5.57 -19.99
CA ALA A 229 3.15 -4.54 -19.01
C ALA A 229 2.49 -4.88 -17.68
N GLU A 230 3.22 -4.67 -16.61
CA GLU A 230 2.75 -4.79 -15.24
C GLU A 230 2.32 -3.41 -14.75
N PHE A 231 1.18 -3.32 -14.09
CA PHE A 231 0.68 -2.06 -13.57
C PHE A 231 0.29 -2.16 -12.10
N ASP A 232 0.52 -1.07 -11.39
CA ASP A 232 -0.02 -0.80 -10.07
C ASP A 232 -0.75 0.54 -10.14
N PHE A 233 -2.07 0.49 -10.12
CA PHE A 233 -2.97 1.64 -10.10
C PHE A 233 -3.57 1.85 -8.69
N GLY A 234 -2.89 1.37 -7.65
CA GLY A 234 -3.19 1.58 -6.24
C GLY A 234 -4.35 0.71 -5.74
N VAL A 235 -5.53 0.87 -6.34
CA VAL A 235 -6.73 0.06 -6.06
C VAL A 235 -6.81 -1.20 -6.93
N LEU A 236 -6.08 -1.20 -8.05
CA LEU A 236 -5.97 -2.32 -8.97
C LEU A 236 -4.51 -2.54 -9.32
N GLU A 237 -4.07 -3.78 -9.27
CA GLU A 237 -2.80 -4.23 -9.83
C GLU A 237 -3.06 -5.28 -10.91
N GLY A 238 -2.13 -5.48 -11.84
CA GLY A 238 -2.38 -6.43 -12.91
C GLY A 238 -1.32 -6.49 -13.99
N VAL A 239 -1.68 -7.24 -15.04
CA VAL A 239 -0.88 -7.39 -16.26
C VAL A 239 -1.72 -7.02 -17.47
N MET A 240 -1.12 -6.31 -18.41
CA MET A 240 -1.70 -5.98 -19.70
C MET A 240 -0.81 -6.47 -20.85
N ILE A 241 -1.43 -6.96 -21.91
CA ILE A 241 -0.78 -7.25 -23.18
C ILE A 241 -1.08 -6.08 -24.11
N VAL A 242 -0.05 -5.50 -24.72
CA VAL A 242 -0.14 -4.32 -25.59
C VAL A 242 0.38 -4.68 -26.98
N CYS A 243 -0.41 -4.43 -28.03
CA CYS A 243 0.00 -4.70 -29.41
C CYS A 243 -0.62 -3.69 -30.39
N ALA A 244 0.10 -3.37 -31.48
CA ALA A 244 -0.44 -2.52 -32.54
C ALA A 244 -1.45 -3.27 -33.43
N ASP A 245 -1.32 -4.59 -33.55
CA ASP A 245 -2.18 -5.44 -34.37
C ASP A 245 -3.18 -6.22 -33.51
N GLN A 246 -4.47 -6.11 -33.85
CA GLN A 246 -5.55 -6.71 -33.06
C GLN A 246 -5.50 -8.24 -33.11
N ALA A 247 -5.25 -8.83 -34.28
CA ALA A 247 -5.18 -10.29 -34.43
C ALA A 247 -3.98 -10.87 -33.67
N ALA A 248 -2.86 -10.15 -33.66
CA ALA A 248 -1.68 -10.52 -32.89
C ALA A 248 -1.94 -10.45 -31.37
N LEU A 249 -2.68 -9.44 -30.90
CA LEU A 249 -3.10 -9.31 -29.50
C LEU A 249 -3.97 -10.50 -29.07
N GLU A 250 -4.97 -10.84 -29.88
CA GLU A 250 -5.87 -11.97 -29.61
C GLU A 250 -5.11 -13.28 -29.59
N GLN A 251 -4.29 -13.54 -30.60
CA GLN A 251 -3.46 -14.74 -30.68
C GLN A 251 -2.52 -14.88 -29.48
N TYR A 252 -1.86 -13.79 -29.06
CA TYR A 252 -0.94 -13.82 -27.93
C TYR A 252 -1.70 -14.07 -26.62
N SER A 253 -2.81 -13.36 -26.38
CA SER A 253 -3.64 -13.56 -25.18
C SER A 253 -4.16 -15.01 -25.06
N SER A 254 -4.66 -15.59 -26.15
CA SER A 254 -5.12 -16.99 -26.15
C SER A 254 -3.99 -18.00 -25.99
N ARG A 255 -2.77 -17.70 -26.46
CA ARG A 255 -1.61 -18.55 -26.24
C ARG A 255 -1.16 -18.49 -24.78
N ALA A 256 -1.13 -17.30 -24.18
CA ALA A 256 -0.79 -17.12 -22.77
C ALA A 256 -1.76 -17.90 -21.86
N ASP A 257 -3.05 -17.88 -22.18
CA ASP A 257 -4.06 -18.67 -21.46
C ASP A 257 -3.80 -20.19 -21.57
N ARG A 258 -3.51 -20.70 -22.78
CA ARG A 258 -3.25 -22.14 -22.99
C ARG A 258 -1.94 -22.64 -22.41
N ALA A 259 -0.89 -21.82 -22.44
CA ALA A 259 0.42 -22.20 -21.92
C ALA A 259 0.36 -22.52 -20.42
N TYR A 260 -0.46 -21.77 -19.70
CA TYR A 260 -0.72 -22.02 -18.29
C TYR A 260 -1.45 -23.35 -18.05
N GLU A 261 -2.57 -23.58 -18.76
CA GLU A 261 -3.34 -24.83 -18.62
C GLU A 261 -2.49 -26.08 -18.86
N LYS A 262 -1.54 -26.02 -19.82
CA LYS A 262 -0.66 -27.15 -20.12
C LYS A 262 0.30 -27.47 -18.96
N TYR A 263 0.90 -26.44 -18.33
CA TYR A 263 1.88 -26.64 -17.26
C TYR A 263 1.25 -27.38 -16.06
N TRP A 264 -0.02 -27.08 -15.75
CA TRP A 264 -0.72 -27.71 -14.62
C TRP A 264 -1.35 -29.06 -14.97
N ALA A 265 -1.78 -29.28 -16.22
CA ALA A 265 -2.28 -30.58 -16.65
C ALA A 265 -1.19 -31.68 -16.59
N ASP A 266 0.08 -31.31 -16.66
CA ASP A 266 1.20 -32.23 -16.51
C ASP A 266 1.57 -32.48 -15.02
N GLU A 267 1.27 -31.57 -14.09
CA GLU A 267 1.49 -31.77 -12.64
C GLU A 267 0.40 -32.64 -11.98
N GLU A 268 -0.82 -32.67 -12.50
CA GLU A 268 -1.92 -33.50 -11.98
C GLU A 268 -1.83 -34.98 -12.42
N LYS A 269 -0.80 -35.36 -13.21
CA LYS A 269 -0.54 -36.73 -13.66
C LYS A 269 0.52 -37.46 -12.83
N VAL A 270 0.57 -37.21 -11.53
CA VAL A 270 1.38 -37.99 -10.60
C VAL A 270 0.47 -38.52 -9.50
N ASP A 271 -0.21 -39.64 -9.79
CA ASP A 271 -0.35 -40.83 -8.94
C ASP A 271 -1.62 -41.63 -9.31
N ASP A 272 -1.46 -42.68 -10.13
CA ASP A 272 -1.93 -44.03 -9.80
C ASP A 272 -1.74 -45.01 -11.00
N ASN A 273 -1.05 -46.11 -10.71
CA ASN A 273 -0.89 -47.37 -11.46
C ASN A 273 0.14 -47.50 -12.59
N ASP A 274 1.28 -48.08 -12.20
CA ASP A 274 1.80 -49.40 -12.59
C ASP A 274 1.13 -50.19 -13.74
N TYR A 275 1.97 -50.97 -14.44
CA TYR A 275 1.76 -51.95 -15.51
C TYR A 275 1.76 -51.49 -16.99
N GLU A 276 2.90 -51.79 -17.60
CA GLU A 276 3.13 -52.25 -18.98
C GLU A 276 1.98 -52.16 -19.99
N ASN A 277 2.16 -51.35 -21.04
CA ASN A 277 1.88 -51.83 -22.38
C ASN A 277 2.74 -51.12 -23.43
N ILE A 278 3.64 -51.90 -24.02
CA ILE A 278 4.34 -51.62 -25.26
C ILE A 278 3.30 -51.76 -26.39
N SER A 279 3.14 -50.73 -27.21
CA SER A 279 2.54 -50.89 -28.54
C SER A 279 3.05 -49.79 -29.45
N ASP A 280 4.09 -50.17 -30.17
CA ASP A 280 4.49 -49.70 -31.50
C ASP A 280 3.35 -49.03 -32.29
N LEU A 281 3.60 -47.80 -32.74
CA LEU A 281 3.18 -47.33 -34.05
C LEU A 281 4.26 -46.37 -34.57
N ASP A 282 5.24 -46.97 -35.25
CA ASP A 282 5.85 -46.36 -36.42
C ASP A 282 4.73 -46.00 -37.40
N ASP A 283 4.67 -44.74 -37.84
CA ASP A 283 4.54 -44.52 -39.28
C ASP A 283 5.14 -43.18 -39.71
N ALA A 284 5.93 -43.30 -40.75
CA ALA A 284 6.65 -42.23 -41.42
C ALA A 284 5.69 -41.43 -42.30
N ASP A 285 5.96 -40.13 -42.50
CA ASP A 285 5.89 -39.62 -43.88
C ASP A 285 6.65 -38.31 -44.13
N GLU A 286 7.65 -38.47 -44.98
CA GLU A 286 8.13 -37.62 -46.08
C GLU A 286 7.86 -36.10 -46.09
N ASP A 287 8.91 -35.37 -45.74
CA ASP A 287 9.76 -34.63 -46.68
C ASP A 287 9.14 -34.20 -48.04
N LYS A 288 8.56 -32.99 -48.13
CA LYS A 288 8.46 -32.23 -49.41
C LYS A 288 8.73 -30.74 -49.24
N ARG A 289 9.99 -30.36 -49.44
CA ARG A 289 10.37 -29.04 -49.98
C ARG A 289 9.91 -28.92 -51.44
N PRO A 290 9.55 -27.71 -51.90
CA PRO A 290 10.20 -27.24 -53.12
C PRO A 290 10.74 -25.81 -53.05
N ARG A 291 11.61 -25.57 -54.03
CA ARG A 291 12.57 -24.47 -54.18
C ARG A 291 11.94 -23.18 -54.73
N ALA A 292 12.52 -22.09 -54.26
CA ALA A 292 13.02 -20.93 -55.01
C ALA A 292 12.42 -20.56 -56.38
N GLY A 293 12.05 -19.28 -56.49
CA GLY A 293 12.54 -18.42 -57.59
C GLY A 293 11.49 -17.86 -58.54
N SER A 294 11.06 -16.62 -58.30
CA SER A 294 10.60 -15.75 -59.39
C SER A 294 10.95 -14.29 -59.12
N LYS A 295 12.01 -13.83 -59.78
CA LYS A 295 12.39 -12.42 -59.90
C LYS A 295 11.54 -11.78 -61.00
N ARG A 296 10.77 -10.73 -60.69
CA ARG A 296 10.36 -9.75 -61.71
C ARG A 296 10.38 -8.30 -61.17
N LYS A 297 11.34 -7.56 -61.75
CA LYS A 297 11.40 -6.13 -62.10
C LYS A 297 10.71 -5.09 -61.20
N ALA A 298 11.56 -4.30 -60.56
CA ALA A 298 11.27 -2.95 -60.10
C ALA A 298 11.09 -1.96 -61.28
N PRO A 299 10.16 -1.00 -61.21
CA PRO A 299 10.23 0.25 -61.93
C PRO A 299 10.93 1.34 -61.09
N ALA A 300 11.77 2.10 -61.80
CA ALA A 300 12.63 3.18 -61.31
C ALA A 300 11.84 4.40 -60.75
N PRO A 301 12.49 5.27 -59.95
CA PRO A 301 11.83 6.32 -59.19
C PRO A 301 11.54 7.56 -60.05
N GLN A 302 10.29 8.04 -60.02
CA GLN A 302 9.96 9.38 -60.49
C GLN A 302 10.32 10.41 -59.42
N HIS A 303 11.40 11.14 -59.68
CA HIS A 303 11.67 12.43 -59.06
C HIS A 303 10.55 13.42 -59.43
N ARG A 304 9.71 13.79 -58.46
CA ARG A 304 8.97 15.04 -58.49
C ARG A 304 9.14 15.75 -57.15
N GLY A 305 9.80 16.91 -57.20
CA GLY A 305 9.94 17.82 -56.09
C GLY A 305 8.57 18.26 -55.59
N GLY A 306 8.24 17.83 -54.38
CA GLY A 306 7.09 18.29 -53.62
C GLY A 306 7.60 18.95 -52.35
N SER A 307 7.25 20.22 -52.20
CA SER A 307 7.46 21.04 -51.01
C SER A 307 7.12 20.28 -49.72
N LYS A 308 8.05 20.34 -48.73
CA LYS A 308 7.90 19.74 -47.41
C LYS A 308 6.69 20.33 -46.67
N LYS A 309 5.49 19.77 -46.89
CA LYS A 309 4.43 19.80 -45.89
C LYS A 309 4.84 18.80 -44.82
N HIS A 310 5.04 19.27 -43.59
CA HIS A 310 5.19 18.40 -42.43
C HIS A 310 3.95 17.50 -42.36
N LYS A 311 4.11 16.24 -42.79
CA LYS A 311 3.09 15.21 -42.62
C LYS A 311 2.95 15.04 -41.10
N ALA A 312 1.80 15.42 -40.55
CA ALA A 312 1.48 15.15 -39.16
C ALA A 312 1.81 13.68 -38.88
N ALA A 313 2.71 13.43 -37.93
CA ALA A 313 3.06 12.07 -37.55
C ALA A 313 1.77 11.36 -37.17
N SER A 314 1.47 10.25 -37.83
CA SER A 314 0.29 9.44 -37.52
C SER A 314 0.40 9.00 -36.07
N VAL A 315 -0.60 9.34 -35.25
CA VAL A 315 -0.73 8.84 -33.88
C VAL A 315 -0.67 7.31 -33.94
N LEU A 316 0.34 6.71 -33.31
CA LEU A 316 0.49 5.27 -33.20
C LEU A 316 -0.44 4.79 -32.08
N ALA A 317 -1.58 4.23 -32.47
CA ALA A 317 -2.54 3.63 -31.56
C ALA A 317 -2.20 2.15 -31.35
N TYR A 318 -2.16 1.74 -30.08
CA TYR A 318 -2.01 0.37 -29.64
C TYR A 318 -3.31 -0.10 -29.02
N ARG A 319 -3.58 -1.39 -29.16
CA ARG A 319 -4.66 -2.12 -28.50
C ARG A 319 -4.08 -2.78 -27.25
N LEU A 320 -4.88 -2.87 -26.19
CA LEU A 320 -4.50 -3.61 -25.00
C LEU A 320 -5.61 -4.56 -24.54
N LYS A 321 -5.18 -5.65 -23.90
CA LYS A 321 -6.00 -6.48 -23.04
C LYS A 321 -5.39 -6.51 -21.64
N MET A 322 -6.19 -6.44 -20.60
CA MET A 322 -5.69 -6.47 -19.22
C MET A 322 -6.46 -7.44 -18.35
N ARG A 323 -5.77 -8.02 -17.37
CA ARG A 323 -6.36 -8.71 -16.21
C ARG A 323 -5.85 -8.02 -14.96
N SER A 324 -6.65 -8.08 -13.89
CA SER A 324 -6.38 -7.30 -12.68
C SER A 324 -6.79 -8.04 -11.41
N CYS A 325 -6.21 -7.61 -10.30
CA CYS A 325 -6.62 -7.94 -8.95
C CYS A 325 -6.92 -6.64 -8.21
N GLU A 326 -8.03 -6.61 -7.47
CA GLU A 326 -8.33 -5.53 -6.54
C GLU A 326 -7.48 -5.68 -5.28
N THR A 327 -6.92 -4.57 -4.77
CA THR A 327 -5.84 -4.62 -3.76
C THR A 327 -6.34 -4.63 -2.31
N GLY A 328 -7.62 -4.39 -2.06
CA GLY A 328 -8.23 -4.41 -0.73
C GLY A 328 -8.59 -5.81 -0.23
N GLU A 329 -9.32 -6.58 -1.04
CA GLU A 329 -9.75 -7.95 -0.73
C GLU A 329 -9.02 -9.01 -1.56
N SER A 330 -8.09 -8.61 -2.43
CA SER A 330 -7.36 -9.50 -3.33
C SER A 330 -8.30 -10.28 -4.25
N GLU A 331 -9.34 -9.62 -4.78
CA GLU A 331 -10.27 -10.24 -5.74
C GLU A 331 -9.71 -10.18 -7.17
N ILE A 332 -9.45 -11.34 -7.76
CA ILE A 332 -8.94 -11.46 -9.13
C ILE A 332 -10.09 -11.36 -10.13
N ASN A 333 -9.99 -10.39 -11.03
CA ASN A 333 -10.75 -10.39 -12.27
C ASN A 333 -9.97 -11.11 -13.38
N TYR A 334 -10.37 -12.34 -13.63
CA TYR A 334 -9.79 -13.18 -14.67
C TYR A 334 -10.35 -12.91 -16.08
N HIS A 335 -11.48 -12.19 -16.19
CA HIS A 335 -12.00 -11.77 -17.48
C HIS A 335 -11.17 -10.61 -18.04
N SER A 336 -10.58 -10.82 -19.22
CA SER A 336 -9.74 -9.81 -19.82
C SER A 336 -10.56 -8.61 -20.29
N GLU A 337 -10.17 -7.41 -19.88
CA GLU A 337 -10.75 -6.15 -20.32
C GLU A 337 -9.97 -5.53 -21.48
N ASN A 338 -10.67 -4.86 -22.40
CA ASN A 338 -10.05 -4.25 -23.58
C ASN A 338 -9.77 -2.75 -23.36
N GLY A 339 -8.77 -2.24 -24.07
CA GLY A 339 -8.47 -0.82 -24.11
C GLY A 339 -7.61 -0.39 -25.29
N THR A 340 -7.17 0.85 -25.25
CA THR A 340 -6.31 1.50 -26.25
C THR A 340 -5.28 2.40 -25.61
N ILE A 341 -4.07 2.44 -26.16
CA ILE A 341 -3.00 3.38 -25.82
C ILE A 341 -2.68 4.23 -27.05
N GLU A 342 -2.62 5.54 -26.88
CA GLU A 342 -2.26 6.51 -27.92
C GLU A 342 -1.02 7.29 -27.48
N PHE A 343 0.13 6.97 -28.09
CA PHE A 343 1.36 7.72 -27.82
C PHE A 343 1.30 9.10 -28.48
N LYS A 344 1.70 10.13 -27.71
CA LYS A 344 1.60 11.53 -28.18
C LYS A 344 2.51 11.82 -29.38
N ASP A 345 3.64 11.13 -29.44
CA ASP A 345 4.59 11.21 -30.53
C ASP A 345 5.23 9.85 -30.78
N GLY A 346 6.02 9.75 -31.84
CA GLY A 346 6.76 8.54 -32.15
C GLY A 346 7.90 8.24 -31.18
N ARG A 347 8.10 9.00 -30.08
CA ARG A 347 9.21 8.81 -29.12
C ARG A 347 8.81 7.92 -27.93
N TYR A 348 7.55 7.54 -27.82
CA TYR A 348 7.01 6.73 -26.72
C TYR A 348 7.23 7.31 -25.31
N ALA A 349 7.57 8.59 -25.19
CA ALA A 349 7.89 9.20 -23.90
C ALA A 349 6.63 9.50 -23.07
N SER A 350 5.47 9.61 -23.71
CA SER A 350 4.19 9.75 -23.01
C SER A 350 3.02 9.30 -23.87
N PHE A 351 1.95 8.86 -23.21
CA PHE A 351 0.73 8.43 -23.88
C PHE A 351 -0.53 8.75 -23.08
N VAL A 352 -1.66 8.66 -23.76
CA VAL A 352 -2.99 8.64 -23.15
C VAL A 352 -3.56 7.25 -23.41
N ALA A 353 -4.12 6.62 -22.39
CA ALA A 353 -4.77 5.34 -22.50
C ALA A 353 -6.22 5.41 -22.05
N LYS A 354 -7.01 4.48 -22.58
CA LYS A 354 -8.41 4.29 -22.22
C LYS A 354 -8.69 2.79 -22.11
N ALA A 355 -9.17 2.33 -20.96
CA ALA A 355 -9.49 0.92 -20.74
C ALA A 355 -10.75 0.77 -19.89
N ASN A 356 -11.39 -0.39 -19.98
CA ASN A 356 -12.35 -0.80 -18.97
C ASN A 356 -11.59 -1.39 -17.78
N MET A 357 -12.04 -1.06 -16.57
CA MET A 357 -11.44 -1.55 -15.33
C MET A 357 -12.59 -1.96 -14.41
N TRP A 358 -12.75 -3.26 -14.13
CA TRP A 358 -13.89 -3.82 -13.39
C TRP A 358 -14.28 -2.98 -12.17
N PHE A 359 -13.31 -2.62 -11.32
CA PHE A 359 -13.56 -1.96 -10.05
C PHE A 359 -13.69 -0.43 -10.13
N VAL A 360 -13.12 0.17 -11.18
CA VAL A 360 -13.05 1.64 -11.33
C VAL A 360 -14.19 2.14 -12.22
N GLY A 361 -14.39 1.53 -13.40
CA GLY A 361 -15.39 1.99 -14.36
C GLY A 361 -15.12 1.57 -15.79
N ARG A 362 -15.98 2.01 -16.70
CA ARG A 362 -15.81 1.76 -18.15
C ARG A 362 -15.14 2.95 -18.81
N GLY A 363 -14.18 2.66 -19.70
CA GLY A 363 -13.51 3.70 -20.48
C GLY A 363 -12.73 4.70 -19.63
N VAL A 364 -12.17 4.24 -18.52
CA VAL A 364 -11.29 4.98 -17.61
C VAL A 364 -10.11 5.49 -18.40
N LYS A 365 -9.85 6.80 -18.28
CA LYS A 365 -8.73 7.46 -18.95
C LYS A 365 -7.58 7.66 -17.98
N PHE A 366 -6.38 7.30 -18.41
CA PHE A 366 -5.15 7.57 -17.67
C PHE A 366 -4.06 8.06 -18.62
N THR A 367 -3.11 8.81 -18.08
CA THR A 367 -1.94 9.27 -18.82
C THR A 367 -0.67 8.71 -18.22
N ALA A 368 0.34 8.47 -19.05
CA ALA A 368 1.60 7.93 -18.59
C ALA A 368 2.78 8.74 -19.11
N ARG A 369 3.82 8.88 -18.29
CA ARG A 369 5.08 9.56 -18.62
C ARG A 369 6.24 8.61 -18.34
N LYS A 370 7.08 8.37 -19.34
CA LYS A 370 8.22 7.48 -19.24
C LYS A 370 9.31 8.10 -18.36
N VAL A 371 9.87 7.33 -17.44
CA VAL A 371 10.93 7.77 -16.51
C VAL A 371 12.20 6.92 -16.62
N SER A 372 12.12 5.73 -17.24
CA SER A 372 13.24 4.83 -17.47
C SER A 372 13.04 4.04 -18.77
N ASP A 373 14.12 3.74 -19.49
CA ASP A 373 14.10 2.77 -20.62
C ASP A 373 14.22 1.32 -20.12
N THR A 374 14.60 1.12 -18.86
CA THR A 374 14.70 -0.19 -18.22
C THR A 374 13.49 -0.35 -17.30
N PRO A 375 12.56 -1.28 -17.59
CA PRO A 375 11.44 -1.56 -16.71
C PRO A 375 11.93 -2.24 -15.42
N SER A 376 11.11 -2.18 -14.37
CA SER A 376 11.35 -2.92 -13.13
C SER A 376 11.41 -4.44 -13.38
N SER A 377 11.96 -5.19 -12.42
CA SER A 377 11.91 -6.65 -12.47
C SER A 377 10.46 -7.12 -12.58
N ARG A 378 10.20 -8.05 -13.50
CA ARG A 378 8.87 -8.63 -13.71
C ARG A 378 8.39 -9.30 -12.42
N GLY A 379 7.24 -8.89 -11.90
CA GLY A 379 6.60 -9.47 -10.73
C GLY A 379 5.66 -10.59 -11.13
N LYS A 380 4.42 -10.24 -11.44
CA LYS A 380 3.36 -11.20 -11.79
C LYS A 380 3.23 -11.37 -13.31
N GLU A 381 2.80 -12.55 -13.75
CA GLU A 381 2.58 -12.86 -15.16
C GLU A 381 1.08 -12.87 -15.48
N TRP A 382 0.73 -12.88 -16.78
CA TRP A 382 -0.66 -12.98 -17.24
C TRP A 382 -1.45 -14.14 -16.60
N ALA A 383 -0.75 -15.25 -16.38
CA ALA A 383 -1.24 -16.47 -15.75
C ALA A 383 -1.63 -16.29 -14.27
N SER A 384 -0.97 -15.37 -13.56
CA SER A 384 -1.23 -15.05 -12.14
C SER A 384 -2.61 -14.42 -11.92
N TYR A 385 -3.34 -14.10 -12.99
CA TYR A 385 -4.71 -13.56 -12.94
C TYR A 385 -5.69 -14.47 -13.69
N SER A 386 -5.41 -15.77 -13.77
CA SER A 386 -6.27 -16.76 -14.41
C SER A 386 -7.51 -17.10 -13.56
N GLU A 387 -8.52 -17.72 -14.17
CA GLU A 387 -9.72 -18.23 -13.47
C GLU A 387 -9.33 -19.20 -12.36
N ARG A 388 -8.38 -20.11 -12.65
CA ARG A 388 -7.87 -21.05 -11.65
C ARG A 388 -7.22 -20.34 -10.47
N GLN A 389 -6.38 -19.32 -10.69
CA GLN A 389 -5.80 -18.54 -9.59
C GLN A 389 -6.90 -17.83 -8.79
N SER A 390 -7.90 -17.25 -9.48
CA SER A 390 -9.05 -16.65 -8.82
C SER A 390 -9.78 -17.64 -7.91
N GLU A 391 -9.99 -18.88 -8.36
CA GLU A 391 -10.60 -19.94 -7.57
C GLU A 391 -9.72 -20.34 -6.37
N THR A 392 -8.41 -20.48 -6.57
CA THR A 392 -7.45 -20.77 -5.49
C THR A 392 -7.44 -19.68 -4.42
N GLU A 393 -7.31 -18.41 -4.80
CA GLU A 393 -7.35 -17.28 -3.86
C GLU A 393 -8.70 -17.19 -3.15
N ARG A 394 -9.81 -17.46 -3.86
CA ARG A 394 -11.15 -17.47 -3.25
C ARG A 394 -11.26 -18.54 -2.17
N VAL A 395 -10.74 -19.75 -2.40
CA VAL A 395 -10.75 -20.83 -1.40
C VAL A 395 -9.84 -20.50 -0.22
N ASN A 396 -8.63 -20.01 -0.48
CA ASN A 396 -7.66 -19.67 0.56
C ASN A 396 -8.12 -18.53 1.48
N ARG A 397 -9.04 -17.67 1.03
CA ARG A 397 -9.58 -16.57 1.86
C ARG A 397 -10.39 -17.06 3.07
N TRP A 398 -10.92 -18.28 3.02
CA TRP A 398 -11.84 -18.81 4.04
C TRP A 398 -11.24 -19.93 4.91
N HIS A 399 -9.97 -20.27 4.70
CA HIS A 399 -9.22 -21.28 5.44
C HIS A 399 -8.07 -20.64 6.21
#